data_AF-A0A7V5N540-F1
#
_entry.id   AF-A0A7V5N540-F1
#
_cell.length_a   1.000
_cell.length_b   1.000
_cell.length_c   1.000
_cell.angle_alpha   90.00
_cell.angle_beta   90.00
_cell.angle_gamma   90.00
#
_symmetry.space_group_name_H-M   'P 1'
#
loop_
_entity.id
_entity.type
_entity.pdbx_description
1 polymer ?
#
loop_
_entity_poly.entity_id
_entity_poly.type
_entity_poly.pdbx_seq_one_letter_code
_entity_poly.pdbx_strand_id
1 'polypeptide(L)'
;MKNRLSNIINTLILVSLCLVLYSVSWGNIFYCIDPGHGGNESGCTTHITGYNEEHVNMDVGIALKDILEAAGLVLDQNFIFTRLIDTTILLKVRPVYCKC
;
A
#
# COMPACT_ATOMS: atom_id res chain seq x y z
N MET A 1 30.66 2.57 39.18
CA MET A 1 29.83 3.41 38.26
C MET A 1 30.11 3.15 36.78
N LYS A 2 31.37 3.11 36.32
CA LYS A 2 31.74 2.84 34.90
C LYS A 2 31.13 1.55 34.30
N ASN A 3 31.06 0.47 35.08
CA ASN A 3 30.48 -0.80 34.61
C ASN A 3 28.95 -0.76 34.45
N ARG A 4 28.26 0.11 35.21
CA ARG A 4 26.80 0.28 35.05
C ARG A 4 26.46 1.10 33.81
N LEU A 5 27.23 2.15 33.55
CA LEU A 5 27.02 3.00 32.38
C LEU A 5 27.30 2.24 31.08
N SER A 6 28.40 1.47 31.03
CA SER A 6 28.71 0.60 29.88
C SER A 6 27.65 -0.48 29.67
N ASN A 7 27.12 -1.10 30.73
CA ASN A 7 26.02 -2.06 30.60
C ASN A 7 24.75 -1.42 30.03
N ILE A 8 24.39 -0.21 30.48
CA ILE A 8 23.22 0.50 29.94
C ILE A 8 23.40 0.80 28.45
N ILE A 9 24.58 1.31 28.06
CA ILE A 9 24.90 1.62 26.66
C ILE A 9 24.83 0.35 25.79
N ASN A 10 25.42 -0.75 26.26
CA ASN A 10 25.40 -2.02 25.53
C ASN A 10 23.98 -2.56 25.38
N THR A 11 23.14 -2.45 26.41
CA THR A 11 21.73 -2.84 26.33
C THR A 11 20.96 -1.99 25.32
N LEU A 12 21.18 -0.67 25.31
CA LEU A 12 20.53 0.21 24.34
C LEU A 12 20.95 -0.13 22.89
N ILE A 13 22.24 -0.39 22.66
CA ILE A 13 22.74 -0.82 21.34
C ILE A 13 22.09 -2.14 20.92
N LEU A 14 21.99 -3.11 21.81
CA LEU A 14 21.34 -4.40 21.55
C LEU A 14 19.85 -4.24 21.21
N VAL A 15 19.12 -3.41 21.96
CA VAL A 15 17.70 -3.13 21.70
C VAL A 15 17.53 -2.45 20.33
N SER A 16 18.35 -1.45 20.02
CA SER A 16 18.31 -0.78 18.71
C SER A 16 18.65 -1.74 17.57
N LEU A 17 19.64 -2.62 17.74
CA LEU A 17 20.00 -3.61 16.72
C LEU A 17 18.87 -4.61 16.49
N CYS A 18 18.24 -5.12 17.55
CA CYS A 18 17.09 -6.02 17.44
C CYS A 18 15.91 -5.36 16.70
N LEU A 19 15.64 -4.07 16.93
CA LEU A 19 14.60 -3.31 16.23
C LEU A 19 14.89 -3.15 14.73
N VAL A 20 16.16 -2.89 14.37
CA VAL A 20 16.60 -2.82 12.97
C VAL A 20 16.50 -4.18 12.29
N LEU A 21 16.86 -5.27 12.96
CA LEU A 21 16.76 -6.61 12.39
C LEU A 21 15.32 -7.08 12.23
N TYR A 22 14.43 -6.71 13.17
CA TYR A 22 13.00 -7.04 13.09
C TYR A 22 12.31 -6.34 11.92
N SER A 23 12.71 -5.12 11.60
CA SER A 23 12.14 -4.33 10.50
C SER A 23 12.54 -4.86 9.10
N VAL A 24 13.57 -5.70 9.00
CA VAL A 24 14.11 -6.22 7.72
C VAL A 24 13.44 -7.54 7.29
N SER A 25 12.63 -8.19 8.13
CA SER A 25 12.17 -9.58 7.93
C SER A 25 10.88 -9.77 7.13
N TRP A 26 10.25 -8.72 6.60
CA TRP A 26 9.05 -8.88 5.77
C TRP A 26 9.48 -9.02 4.32
N GLY A 27 9.30 -10.21 3.74
CA GLY A 27 9.52 -10.40 2.31
C GLY A 27 8.74 -9.34 1.52
N ASN A 28 9.33 -8.83 0.43
CA ASN A 28 8.75 -7.78 -0.39
C ASN A 28 7.51 -8.30 -1.16
N ILE A 29 6.41 -8.52 -0.46
CA ILE A 29 5.11 -8.80 -1.07
C ILE A 29 4.58 -7.47 -1.58
N PHE A 30 4.31 -7.41 -2.88
CA PHE A 30 3.64 -6.27 -3.49
C PHE A 30 2.19 -6.62 -3.80
N TYR A 31 1.29 -5.69 -3.52
CA TYR A 31 -0.13 -5.78 -3.80
C TYR A 31 -0.44 -4.88 -4.97
N CYS A 32 -0.84 -5.49 -6.09
CA CYS A 32 -1.31 -4.73 -7.23
C CYS A 32 -2.82 -4.50 -7.10
N ILE A 33 -3.22 -3.24 -7.00
CA ILE A 33 -4.62 -2.82 -6.95
C ILE A 33 -4.97 -2.21 -8.32
N ASP A 34 -6.00 -2.75 -8.97
CA ASP A 34 -6.46 -2.28 -10.27
C ASP A 34 -7.88 -1.69 -10.15
N PRO A 35 -8.02 -0.40 -9.83
CA PRO A 35 -9.31 0.26 -9.94
C PRO A 35 -9.81 0.21 -11.38
N GLY A 36 -10.85 -0.60 -11.63
CA GLY A 36 -11.51 -0.75 -12.93
C GLY A 36 -11.91 0.61 -13.52
N HIS A 37 -12.06 0.69 -14.85
CA HIS A 37 -12.57 1.88 -15.53
C HIS A 37 -11.66 3.13 -15.39
N GLY A 38 -12.21 4.34 -15.51
CA GLY A 38 -11.52 5.62 -15.34
C GLY A 38 -11.41 6.47 -16.62
N GLY A 39 -11.45 7.78 -16.45
CA GLY A 39 -11.36 8.78 -17.49
C GLY A 39 -12.57 8.72 -18.43
N ASN A 40 -12.36 8.24 -19.65
CA ASN A 40 -13.41 8.15 -20.67
C ASN A 40 -14.28 6.88 -20.55
N GLU A 41 -13.98 5.99 -19.61
CA GLU A 41 -14.75 4.75 -19.39
C GLU A 41 -15.33 4.79 -17.98
N SER A 42 -16.58 5.23 -17.81
CA SER A 42 -17.20 5.37 -16.49
C SER A 42 -17.63 4.06 -15.84
N GLY A 43 -17.65 2.98 -16.62
CA GLY A 43 -18.23 1.69 -16.22
C GLY A 43 -19.74 1.79 -16.04
N CYS A 44 -20.30 1.01 -15.12
CA CYS A 44 -21.69 1.08 -14.74
C CYS A 44 -22.02 2.46 -14.12
N THR A 45 -23.04 3.12 -14.65
CA THR A 45 -23.45 4.46 -14.24
C THR A 45 -24.82 4.45 -13.57
N THR A 46 -25.02 5.34 -12.59
CA THR A 46 -26.35 5.61 -12.03
C THR A 46 -26.63 7.10 -12.02
N HIS A 47 -27.85 7.48 -12.41
CA HIS A 47 -28.30 8.87 -12.40
C HIS A 47 -28.73 9.35 -10.99
N ILE A 48 -28.79 8.45 -10.01
CA ILE A 48 -29.33 8.75 -8.68
C ILE A 48 -28.31 9.51 -7.83
N THR A 49 -27.06 9.05 -7.82
CA THR A 49 -26.00 9.58 -6.95
C THR A 49 -24.98 10.42 -7.72
N GLY A 50 -24.93 10.29 -9.04
CA GLY A 50 -23.82 10.80 -9.85
C GLY A 50 -22.50 10.07 -9.59
N TYR A 51 -22.54 8.95 -8.86
CA TYR A 51 -21.38 8.13 -8.54
C TYR A 51 -21.35 6.89 -9.42
N ASN A 52 -20.36 6.83 -10.32
CA ASN A 52 -20.20 5.72 -11.24
C ASN A 52 -19.26 4.66 -10.68
N GLU A 53 -19.25 3.49 -11.33
CA GLU A 53 -18.39 2.37 -10.99
C GLU A 53 -16.91 2.77 -10.87
N GLU A 54 -16.42 3.64 -11.76
CA GLU A 54 -15.03 4.11 -11.70
C GLU A 54 -14.65 4.80 -10.39
N HIS A 55 -15.57 5.57 -9.80
CA HIS A 55 -15.35 6.25 -8.53
C HIS A 55 -15.35 5.24 -7.39
N VAL A 56 -16.35 4.34 -7.35
CA VAL A 56 -16.45 3.28 -6.33
C VAL A 56 -15.21 2.39 -6.35
N ASN A 57 -14.75 1.99 -7.52
CA ASN A 57 -13.56 1.14 -7.66
C ASN A 57 -12.29 1.82 -7.14
N MET A 58 -12.16 3.14 -7.35
CA MET A 58 -11.02 3.90 -6.83
C MET A 58 -11.08 4.02 -5.31
N ASP A 59 -12.23 4.37 -4.76
CA ASP A 59 -12.43 4.52 -3.32
C ASP A 59 -12.20 3.20 -2.57
N VAL A 60 -12.73 2.09 -3.10
CA VAL A 60 -12.53 0.76 -2.53
C VAL A 60 -11.05 0.37 -2.54
N GLY A 61 -10.31 0.69 -3.61
CA GLY A 61 -8.88 0.44 -3.69
C GLY A 61 -8.08 1.22 -2.64
N ILE A 62 -8.40 2.50 -2.46
CA ILE A 62 -7.76 3.35 -1.43
C ILE A 62 -8.13 2.86 -0.03
N ALA A 63 -9.39 2.56 0.23
CA ALA A 63 -9.83 2.04 1.52
C ALA A 63 -9.17 0.69 1.87
N LEU A 64 -9.00 -0.21 0.90
CA LEU A 64 -8.29 -1.46 1.10
C LEU A 64 -6.83 -1.22 1.53
N LYS A 65 -6.13 -0.30 0.86
CA LYS A 65 -4.78 0.11 1.22
C LYS A 65 -4.72 0.59 2.67
N ASP A 66 -5.56 1.56 3.02
CA ASP A 66 -5.58 2.17 4.36
C ASP A 66 -5.87 1.13 5.47
N ILE A 67 -6.78 0.18 5.21
CA ILE A 67 -7.10 -0.91 6.15
C ILE A 67 -5.89 -1.82 6.38
N LEU A 68 -5.19 -2.21 5.32
CA LEU A 68 -4.04 -3.11 5.41
C LEU A 68 -2.84 -2.43 6.08
N GLU A 69 -2.62 -1.14 5.82
CA GLU A 69 -1.61 -0.33 6.51
C GLU A 69 -1.92 -0.16 8.00
N ALA A 70 -3.17 0.18 8.34
CA ALA A 70 -3.62 0.34 9.71
C ALA A 70 -3.50 -0.97 10.52
N ALA A 71 -3.63 -2.12 9.85
CA ALA A 71 -3.42 -3.44 10.45
C ALA A 71 -1.94 -3.81 10.63
N GLY A 72 -1.00 -3.00 10.14
CA GLY A 72 0.44 -3.28 10.18
C GLY A 72 0.86 -4.47 9.32
N LEU A 73 0.04 -4.86 8.34
CA LEU A 73 0.29 -6.01 7.46
C LEU A 73 1.21 -5.66 6.30
N VAL A 74 1.24 -4.38 5.91
CA VAL A 74 1.92 -3.84 4.74
C VAL A 74 2.28 -2.38 4.98
N LEU A 75 3.22 -1.86 4.19
CA LEU A 75 3.57 -0.44 4.14
C LEU A 75 3.10 0.15 2.80
N ASP A 76 3.01 1.47 2.72
CA ASP A 76 2.63 2.22 1.51
C ASP A 76 3.40 1.77 0.26
N GLN A 77 4.70 1.56 0.42
CA GLN A 77 5.61 1.10 -0.63
C GLN A 77 5.30 -0.31 -1.17
N ASN A 78 4.46 -1.09 -0.49
CA ASN A 78 4.04 -2.42 -0.95
C ASN A 78 2.88 -2.35 -1.96
N PHE A 79 2.27 -1.19 -2.18
CA PHE A 79 1.14 -1.06 -3.10
C PHE A 79 1.54 -0.53 -4.46
N ILE A 80 1.01 -1.16 -5.50
CA ILE A 80 1.10 -0.69 -6.88
C ILE A 80 -0.33 -0.50 -7.38
N PHE A 81 -0.69 0.73 -7.71
CA PHE A 81 -1.99 1.05 -8.30
C PHE A 81 -1.85 1.22 -9.81
N THR A 82 -2.78 0.66 -10.60
CA THR A 82 -2.87 0.98 -12.04
C THR A 82 -3.28 2.44 -12.27
N ARG A 83 -4.12 2.99 -11.36
CA ARG A 83 -4.47 4.43 -11.30
C ARG A 83 -4.79 4.88 -9.86
N LEU A 84 -4.46 6.12 -9.55
CA LEU A 84 -4.84 6.84 -8.32
C LEU A 84 -5.53 8.18 -8.60
N ILE A 85 -5.81 8.44 -9.88
CA ILE A 85 -6.54 9.59 -10.36
C ILE A 85 -7.53 9.12 -11.42
N ASP A 86 -8.46 9.99 -11.77
CA ASP A 86 -9.39 9.74 -12.86
C ASP A 86 -8.66 9.80 -14.21
N THR A 87 -8.30 8.63 -14.74
CA THR A 87 -7.55 8.50 -15.98
C THR A 87 -7.81 7.17 -16.66
N THR A 88 -7.75 7.16 -17.99
CA THR A 88 -7.97 5.94 -18.79
C THR A 88 -6.68 5.12 -18.89
N ILE A 89 -6.71 3.93 -18.32
CA ILE A 89 -5.68 2.90 -18.50
C ILE A 89 -6.26 1.73 -19.31
N LEU A 90 -5.72 1.52 -20.51
CA LEU A 90 -6.18 0.46 -21.40
C LEU A 90 -6.02 -0.92 -20.75
N LEU A 91 -7.00 -1.81 -20.92
CA LEU A 91 -6.97 -3.17 -20.36
C LEU A 91 -5.67 -3.93 -20.65
N LYS A 92 -5.11 -3.77 -21.85
CA LYS A 92 -3.83 -4.41 -22.23
C LYS A 92 -2.60 -3.90 -21.47
N VAL A 93 -2.69 -2.71 -20.88
CA VAL A 93 -1.59 -2.04 -20.15
C VAL A 93 -1.66 -2.36 -18.66
N ARG A 94 -2.86 -2.55 -18.09
CA ARG A 94 -3.05 -2.81 -16.65
C ARG A 94 -2.18 -3.95 -16.09
N PRO A 95 -2.05 -5.13 -16.75
CA PRO A 95 -1.20 -6.21 -16.25
C PRO A 95 0.29 -5.87 -16.20
N VAL A 96 0.76 -4.84 -16.91
CA VAL A 96 2.18 -4.42 -16.89
C VAL A 96 2.58 -3.89 -15.51
N TYR A 97 1.65 -3.25 -14.78
CA TYR A 97 1.89 -2.74 -13.43
C TYR A 97 2.11 -3.85 -12.41
N CYS A 98 1.48 -5.02 -12.61
CA CYS A 98 1.46 -6.11 -11.64
C CYS A 98 2.50 -7.20 -11.91
N LYS A 99 3.45 -6.97 -12.85
CA LYS A 99 4.53 -7.93 -13.13
C LYS A 99 5.66 -7.72 -12.12
N CYS A 100 5.74 -8.61 -11.15
CA CYS A 100 6.90 -8.82 -10.29
C CYS A 100 7.86 -9.87 -10.86
#